data_AF-A0A415DU92-F1
#
_entry.id   AF-A0A415DU92-F1
#
_cell.length_a   1.000
_cell.length_b   1.000
_cell.length_c   1.000
_cell.angle_alpha   90.00
_cell.angle_beta   90.00
_cell.angle_gamma   90.00
#
_symmetry.space_group_name_H-M   'P 1'
#
loop_
_entity.id
_entity.type
_entity.pdbx_description
1 polymer ?
#
loop_
_entity_poly.entity_id
_entity_poly.type
_entity_poly.pdbx_seq_one_letter_code
_entity_poly.pdbx_strand_id
1 'polypeptide(L)'
;MGMMKRLSEQMRTPRKKSILGAREGLPFEISLESVSRTAQYERRQDKERVKQFNDDVKAWSIDVTRQLRSNVRMLVRQDEELSASIEPNIYREKGESSRIGFSFVREGIYIHKGAGNGQGGFRGGSKWTDRHGKLKQTNPLSFFKMGTGNRLPIRWFDPVIDKNLPALADLVAEYAADMQVDATLIYIDRE
;
A
#
# COMPACT_ATOMS: atom_id res chain seq x y z
N MET A 1 -0.50 35.00 -18.09
CA MET A 1 -1.32 33.77 -17.97
C MET A 1 -0.87 32.78 -19.05
N GLY A 2 -0.35 31.61 -18.69
CA GLY A 2 -0.07 30.59 -19.72
C GLY A 2 0.84 29.42 -19.33
N MET A 3 1.64 29.53 -18.27
CA MET A 3 2.48 28.40 -17.81
C MET A 3 1.74 27.42 -16.89
N MET A 4 0.67 27.87 -16.23
CA MET A 4 -0.20 27.06 -15.37
C MET A 4 -1.24 26.20 -16.13
N LYS A 5 -1.17 26.11 -17.47
CA LYS A 5 -2.04 25.23 -18.27
C LYS A 5 -1.33 23.98 -18.80
N ARG A 6 0.00 24.03 -18.96
CA ARG A 6 0.77 22.90 -19.53
C ARG A 6 1.09 21.80 -18.51
N LEU A 7 1.19 22.13 -17.22
CA LEU A 7 1.41 21.14 -16.15
C LEU A 7 0.14 20.34 -15.82
N SER A 8 -1.06 20.91 -16.01
CA SER A 8 -2.32 20.21 -15.80
C SER A 8 -2.70 19.24 -16.92
N GLU A 9 -2.14 19.42 -18.13
CA GLU A 9 -2.43 18.56 -19.29
C GLU A 9 -1.52 17.33 -19.36
N GLN A 10 -0.31 17.37 -18.79
CA GLN A 10 0.58 16.20 -18.71
C GLN A 10 0.08 15.12 -17.73
N MET A 11 -0.82 15.47 -16.81
CA MET A 11 -1.43 14.54 -15.84
C MET A 11 -2.67 13.79 -16.39
N ARG A 12 -3.01 13.93 -17.68
CA ARG A 12 -4.24 13.37 -18.28
C ARG A 12 -4.05 12.40 -19.44
N THR A 13 -2.87 11.81 -19.61
CA THR A 13 -2.72 10.65 -20.51
C THR A 13 -2.65 9.35 -19.72
N PRO A 14 -3.66 8.47 -19.79
CA PRO A 14 -3.53 7.13 -19.25
C PRO A 14 -2.54 6.36 -20.12
N ARG A 15 -1.34 6.09 -19.59
CA ARG A 15 -0.38 5.19 -20.24
C ARG A 15 -1.03 3.81 -20.38
N LYS A 16 -1.30 3.40 -21.62
CA LYS A 16 -1.85 2.08 -21.96
C LYS A 16 -0.81 0.98 -21.67
N LYS A 17 -1.22 0.05 -20.81
CA LYS A 17 -0.95 -1.41 -20.73
C LYS A 17 0.46 -1.92 -21.11
N SER A 18 1.08 -2.62 -20.17
CA SER A 18 1.73 -3.91 -20.44
C SER A 18 1.13 -5.00 -19.54
N ILE A 19 0.84 -6.14 -20.16
CA ILE A 19 0.42 -7.39 -19.52
C ILE A 19 1.73 -8.18 -19.40
N LEU A 20 2.21 -8.41 -18.16
CA LEU A 20 3.55 -8.91 -17.77
C LEU A 20 4.72 -7.92 -17.93
N GLY A 21 5.22 -7.41 -16.80
CA GLY A 21 6.53 -6.74 -16.68
C GLY A 21 6.50 -5.52 -15.76
N ALA A 22 7.24 -5.59 -14.65
CA ALA A 22 7.43 -4.59 -13.58
C ALA A 22 6.24 -4.40 -12.59
N ARG A 23 6.45 -4.87 -11.35
CA ARG A 23 5.62 -4.51 -10.18
C ARG A 23 5.98 -3.09 -9.74
N GLU A 24 5.62 -2.10 -10.53
CA GLU A 24 5.51 -0.71 -10.07
C GLU A 24 4.03 -0.46 -9.73
N GLY A 25 3.73 -0.09 -8.48
CA GLY A 25 2.41 0.37 -8.07
C GLY A 25 1.49 -0.72 -7.51
N LEU A 26 1.93 -1.43 -6.47
CA LEU A 26 0.98 -2.19 -5.65
C LEU A 26 0.16 -1.22 -4.78
N PRO A 27 -1.15 -1.45 -4.57
CA PRO A 27 -2.05 -0.51 -3.90
C PRO A 27 -1.87 -0.43 -2.36
N PHE A 28 -0.75 -0.92 -1.84
CA PHE A 28 -0.39 -0.90 -0.41
C PHE A 28 1.13 -0.74 -0.29
N GLU A 29 1.67 0.30 -0.94
CA GLU A 29 3.10 0.57 -1.05
C GLU A 29 3.39 1.99 -0.56
N ILE A 30 4.45 2.13 0.23
CA ILE A 30 5.02 3.40 0.69
C ILE A 30 6.35 3.55 -0.03
N SER A 31 6.51 4.61 -0.81
CA SER A 31 7.76 4.95 -1.50
C SER A 31 8.59 5.91 -0.65
N LEU A 32 9.90 5.71 -0.64
CA LEU A 32 10.90 6.53 0.03
C LEU A 32 11.76 7.17 -1.06
N GLU A 33 11.41 8.39 -1.46
CA GLU A 33 11.97 9.03 -2.65
C GLU A 33 12.90 10.16 -2.27
N SER A 34 14.00 10.33 -3.02
CA SER A 34 14.84 11.53 -2.93
C SER A 34 14.87 12.26 -4.26
N VAL A 35 14.85 13.58 -4.18
CA VAL A 35 14.84 14.49 -5.33
C VAL A 35 16.22 14.62 -6.02
N SER A 36 17.32 14.21 -5.37
CA SER A 36 18.69 14.42 -5.85
C SER A 36 19.49 13.12 -5.98
N ARG A 37 19.88 12.78 -7.22
CA ARG A 37 20.74 11.61 -7.50
C ARG A 37 22.13 11.72 -6.89
N THR A 38 22.68 12.92 -6.81
CA THR A 38 24.01 13.16 -6.23
C THR A 38 23.98 12.95 -4.72
N ALA A 39 22.97 13.50 -4.04
CA ALA A 39 22.79 13.32 -2.60
C ALA A 39 22.58 11.84 -2.25
N GLN A 40 21.80 11.11 -3.05
CA GLN A 40 21.67 9.65 -2.93
C GLN A 40 22.99 8.91 -3.09
N TYR A 41 23.87 9.35 -3.99
CA TYR A 41 25.16 8.70 -4.20
C TYR A 41 26.11 8.95 -3.02
N GLU A 42 26.16 10.18 -2.54
CA GLU A 42 26.99 10.59 -1.40
C GLU A 42 26.60 9.85 -0.12
N ARG A 43 25.30 9.80 0.21
CA ARG A 43 24.81 9.05 1.39
C ARG A 43 25.15 7.57 1.33
N ARG A 44 25.04 6.95 0.14
CA ARG A 44 25.36 5.53 -0.04
C ARG A 44 26.83 5.20 0.21
N GLN A 45 27.73 6.19 0.20
CA GLN A 45 29.13 5.96 0.58
C GLN A 45 29.26 5.63 2.07
N ASP A 46 28.38 6.18 2.91
CA ASP A 46 28.31 5.88 4.33
C ASP A 46 27.53 4.58 4.58
N LYS A 47 28.26 3.47 4.48
CA LYS A 47 27.68 2.11 4.62
C LYS A 47 27.09 1.86 6.00
N GLU A 48 27.62 2.49 7.05
CA GLU A 48 27.11 2.32 8.41
C GLU A 48 25.76 3.00 8.55
N ARG A 49 25.65 4.24 8.06
CA ARG A 49 24.37 4.98 8.05
C ARG A 49 23.31 4.29 7.20
N VAL A 50 23.67 3.75 6.03
CA VAL A 50 22.75 2.96 5.18
C VAL A 50 22.28 1.70 5.89
N LYS A 51 23.20 1.01 6.59
CA LYS A 51 22.85 -0.20 7.36
C LYS A 51 21.87 0.14 8.49
N GLN A 52 22.17 1.18 9.27
CA GLN A 52 21.32 1.64 10.36
C GLN A 52 19.92 1.99 9.86
N PHE A 53 19.82 2.81 8.80
CA PHE A 53 18.54 3.14 8.18
C PHE A 53 17.75 1.91 7.72
N ASN A 54 18.41 0.95 7.07
CA ASN A 54 17.76 -0.29 6.65
C ASN A 54 17.25 -1.13 7.83
N ASP A 55 18.00 -1.15 8.93
CA ASP A 55 17.62 -1.88 10.15
C ASP A 55 16.46 -1.17 10.86
N ASP A 56 16.44 0.17 10.88
CA ASP A 56 15.35 0.98 11.45
C ASP A 56 14.05 0.85 10.65
N VAL A 57 14.12 0.96 9.32
CA VAL A 57 12.98 0.70 8.42
C VAL A 57 12.44 -0.72 8.62
N LYS A 58 13.34 -1.70 8.80
CA LYS A 58 12.95 -3.09 9.09
C LYS A 58 12.25 -3.20 10.43
N ALA A 59 12.80 -2.61 11.49
CA ALA A 59 12.20 -2.62 12.81
C ALA A 59 10.80 -1.97 12.81
N TRP A 60 10.66 -0.82 12.15
CA TRP A 60 9.37 -0.16 11.94
C TRP A 60 8.37 -1.10 11.25
N SER A 61 8.75 -1.74 10.15
CA SER A 61 7.85 -2.64 9.42
C SER A 61 7.36 -3.84 10.24
N ILE A 62 8.23 -4.38 11.10
CA ILE A 62 7.92 -5.50 12.00
C ILE A 62 6.93 -5.04 13.07
N ASP A 63 7.13 -3.85 13.64
CA ASP A 63 6.25 -3.29 14.66
C ASP A 63 4.85 -3.01 14.10
N VAL A 64 4.78 -2.34 12.94
CA VAL A 64 3.51 -2.08 12.23
C VAL A 64 2.80 -3.38 11.87
N THR A 65 3.54 -4.40 11.41
CA THR A 65 2.97 -5.73 11.15
C THR A 65 2.34 -6.31 12.42
N ARG A 66 3.02 -6.23 13.57
CA ARG A 66 2.47 -6.72 14.85
C ARG A 66 1.18 -5.99 15.21
N GLN A 67 1.14 -4.67 15.05
CA GLN A 67 -0.04 -3.86 15.31
C GLN A 67 -1.19 -4.23 14.36
N LEU A 68 -0.93 -4.38 13.06
CA LEU A 68 -1.92 -4.81 12.06
C LEU A 68 -2.53 -6.17 12.41
N ARG A 69 -1.68 -7.15 12.77
CA ARG A 69 -2.12 -8.49 13.17
C ARG A 69 -3.01 -8.45 14.41
N SER A 70 -2.64 -7.65 15.42
CA SER A 70 -3.45 -7.44 16.62
C SER A 70 -4.79 -6.77 16.30
N ASN A 71 -4.78 -5.77 15.42
CA ASN A 71 -5.99 -5.03 15.03
C ASN A 71 -6.98 -5.92 14.28
N VAL A 72 -6.51 -6.79 13.38
CA VAL A 72 -7.34 -7.80 12.71
C VAL A 72 -7.98 -8.74 13.73
N ARG A 73 -7.21 -9.33 14.65
CA ARG A 73 -7.73 -10.28 15.65
C ARG A 73 -8.80 -9.66 16.56
N MET A 74 -8.69 -8.37 16.82
CA MET A 74 -9.64 -7.63 17.64
C MET A 74 -10.94 -7.31 16.88
N LEU A 75 -10.83 -6.88 15.62
CA LEU A 75 -11.96 -6.34 14.85
C LEU A 75 -12.69 -7.39 14.00
N VAL A 76 -11.99 -8.42 13.52
CA VAL A 76 -12.51 -9.42 12.58
C VAL A 76 -12.94 -10.67 13.34
N ARG A 77 -14.26 -10.91 13.43
CA ARG A 77 -14.83 -12.05 14.18
C ARG A 77 -14.39 -13.43 13.67
N GLN A 78 -14.20 -13.58 12.36
CA GLN A 78 -13.76 -14.82 11.70
C GLN A 78 -12.40 -14.57 11.04
N ASP A 79 -11.37 -14.44 11.87
CA ASP A 79 -9.97 -14.35 11.44
C ASP A 79 -9.38 -15.75 11.25
N GLU A 80 -9.66 -16.37 10.09
CA GLU A 80 -9.12 -17.71 9.78
C GLU A 80 -7.66 -17.64 9.35
N GLU A 81 -7.32 -16.73 8.42
CA GLU A 81 -5.98 -16.60 7.85
C GLU A 81 -5.47 -15.16 7.77
N LEU A 82 -6.34 -14.15 7.90
CA LEU A 82 -5.99 -12.77 7.58
C LEU A 82 -4.84 -12.28 8.44
N SER A 83 -4.94 -12.34 9.78
CA SER A 83 -3.88 -11.85 10.65
C SER A 83 -2.58 -12.62 10.46
N ALA A 84 -2.64 -13.94 10.28
CA ALA A 84 -1.45 -14.76 10.06
C ALA A 84 -0.74 -14.41 8.74
N SER A 85 -1.50 -14.07 7.69
CA SER A 85 -0.97 -13.81 6.36
C SER A 85 -0.29 -12.45 6.15
N ILE A 86 -0.42 -11.51 7.10
CA ILE A 86 0.14 -10.17 6.93
C ILE A 86 1.66 -10.24 7.04
N GLU A 87 2.35 -9.81 5.99
CA GLU A 87 3.81 -9.78 5.91
C GLU A 87 4.31 -8.44 5.36
N PRO A 88 5.36 -7.84 5.97
CA PRO A 88 6.02 -6.66 5.42
C PRO A 88 6.98 -7.07 4.30
N ASN A 89 7.01 -6.28 3.23
CA ASN A 89 7.91 -6.42 2.09
C ASN A 89 8.73 -5.15 1.96
N ILE A 90 10.03 -5.24 2.19
CA ILE A 90 10.95 -4.10 2.04
C ILE A 90 11.70 -4.25 0.73
N TYR A 91 11.56 -3.26 -0.13
CA TYR A 91 12.27 -3.17 -1.40
C TYR A 91 13.50 -2.28 -1.22
N ARG A 92 14.59 -2.70 -1.86
CA ARG A 92 15.86 -1.98 -1.81
C ARG A 92 16.32 -1.64 -3.21
N GLU A 93 16.85 -0.44 -3.35
CA GLU A 93 17.49 0.02 -4.57
C GLU A 93 18.95 0.35 -4.28
N LYS A 94 19.86 -0.36 -4.96
CA LYS A 94 21.32 -0.29 -4.75
C LYS A 94 21.72 -0.32 -3.26
N GLY A 95 21.10 -1.22 -2.49
CA GLY A 95 21.44 -1.48 -1.09
C GLY A 95 20.71 -0.63 -0.05
N GLU A 96 19.91 0.35 -0.47
CA GLU A 96 19.18 1.28 0.39
C GLU A 96 17.68 0.99 0.31
N SER A 97 16.97 1.00 1.44
CA SER A 97 15.52 0.79 1.47
C SER A 97 14.83 1.92 0.70
N SER A 98 14.08 1.54 -0.33
CA SER A 98 13.38 2.49 -1.19
C SER A 98 11.86 2.41 -1.05
N ARG A 99 11.32 1.25 -0.66
CA ARG A 99 9.87 1.09 -0.53
C ARG A 99 9.49 0.05 0.51
N ILE A 100 8.29 0.19 1.06
CA ILE A 100 7.71 -0.76 2.00
C ILE A 100 6.29 -1.10 1.53
N GLY A 101 5.99 -2.38 1.40
CA GLY A 101 4.64 -2.86 1.12
C GLY A 101 4.17 -3.89 2.14
N PHE A 102 2.87 -4.16 2.16
CA PHE A 102 2.29 -5.23 2.98
C PHE A 102 1.54 -6.22 2.10
N SER A 103 1.87 -7.50 2.21
CA SER A 103 1.12 -8.59 1.58
C SER A 103 0.21 -9.27 2.59
N PHE A 104 -0.95 -9.71 2.15
CA PHE A 104 -1.94 -10.43 2.94
C PHE A 104 -2.94 -11.11 2.00
N VAL A 105 -3.73 -12.05 2.54
CA VAL A 105 -4.79 -12.72 1.78
C VAL A 105 -5.86 -11.74 1.29
N ARG A 106 -6.41 -12.00 0.10
CA ARG A 106 -7.30 -11.06 -0.62
C ARG A 106 -8.54 -10.64 0.18
N GLU A 107 -8.99 -11.51 1.10
CA GLU A 107 -10.14 -11.33 1.97
C GLU A 107 -10.01 -10.06 2.81
N GLY A 108 -8.78 -9.69 3.17
CA GLY A 108 -8.48 -8.45 3.88
C GLY A 108 -9.01 -7.21 3.18
N ILE A 109 -8.95 -7.15 1.85
CA ILE A 109 -9.48 -6.03 1.06
C ILE A 109 -11.01 -5.95 1.18
N TYR A 110 -11.69 -7.10 1.16
CA TYR A 110 -13.14 -7.15 1.24
C TYR A 110 -13.65 -6.79 2.62
N ILE A 111 -12.96 -7.25 3.66
CA ILE A 111 -13.24 -6.86 5.05
C ILE A 111 -13.03 -5.35 5.21
N HIS A 112 -11.90 -4.85 4.72
CA HIS A 112 -11.52 -3.44 4.85
C HIS A 112 -12.52 -2.49 4.20
N LYS A 113 -12.93 -2.79 2.97
CA LYS A 113 -13.83 -1.95 2.20
C LYS A 113 -15.32 -2.29 2.38
N GLY A 114 -15.66 -3.34 3.13
CA GLY A 114 -17.06 -3.76 3.31
C GLY A 114 -17.68 -4.38 2.04
N ALA A 115 -16.88 -5.09 1.25
CA ALA A 115 -17.36 -5.80 0.06
C ALA A 115 -17.87 -7.20 0.40
N GLY A 116 -19.01 -7.60 -0.17
CA GLY A 116 -19.67 -8.87 0.14
C GLY A 116 -20.40 -9.47 -1.05
N ASN A 117 -21.07 -10.61 -0.82
CA ASN A 117 -21.92 -11.23 -1.83
C ASN A 117 -23.05 -10.26 -2.22
N GLY A 118 -23.08 -9.85 -3.49
CA GLY A 118 -24.07 -8.86 -3.96
C GLY A 118 -23.75 -7.41 -3.61
N GLN A 119 -22.62 -7.14 -2.95
CA GLN A 119 -22.19 -5.81 -2.48
C GLN A 119 -20.73 -5.54 -2.91
N GLY A 120 -20.54 -5.27 -4.20
CA GLY A 120 -19.24 -5.05 -4.83
C GLY A 120 -18.84 -3.59 -4.93
N GLY A 121 -17.54 -3.37 -5.18
CA GLY A 121 -16.92 -2.05 -5.30
C GLY A 121 -17.23 -1.31 -6.61
N PHE A 122 -16.34 -0.39 -6.99
CA PHE A 122 -16.50 0.50 -8.14
C PHE A 122 -16.58 -0.22 -9.49
N ARG A 123 -17.05 0.50 -10.52
CA ARG A 123 -17.22 0.00 -11.89
C ARG A 123 -15.93 -0.64 -12.41
N GLY A 124 -16.00 -1.93 -12.74
CA GLY A 124 -14.86 -2.70 -13.26
C GLY A 124 -14.78 -4.11 -12.73
N GLY A 125 -15.17 -4.32 -11.47
CA GLY A 125 -15.19 -5.64 -10.81
C GLY A 125 -13.82 -6.33 -10.73
N SER A 126 -13.65 -7.24 -9.78
CA SER A 126 -12.52 -8.15 -9.79
C SER A 126 -12.83 -9.34 -10.71
N LYS A 127 -11.82 -9.81 -11.45
CA LYS A 127 -11.86 -11.10 -12.16
C LYS A 127 -10.95 -12.07 -11.42
N TRP A 128 -11.37 -13.31 -11.27
CA TRP A 128 -10.55 -14.34 -10.63
C TRP A 128 -10.83 -15.70 -11.25
N THR A 129 -9.83 -16.56 -11.22
CA THR A 129 -9.97 -17.97 -11.60
C THR A 129 -10.38 -18.74 -10.35
N ASP A 130 -11.47 -19.50 -10.43
CA ASP A 130 -11.87 -20.38 -9.33
C ASP A 130 -10.98 -21.63 -9.26
N ARG A 131 -11.16 -22.43 -8.20
CA ARG A 131 -10.41 -23.68 -7.98
C ARG A 131 -10.57 -24.73 -9.10
N HIS A 132 -11.51 -24.53 -10.02
CA HIS A 132 -11.78 -25.40 -11.16
C HIS A 132 -11.28 -24.80 -12.49
N GLY A 133 -10.49 -23.73 -12.44
CA GLY A 133 -9.92 -23.10 -13.63
C GLY A 133 -10.89 -22.18 -14.37
N LYS A 134 -12.10 -21.91 -13.85
CA LYS A 134 -13.09 -21.08 -14.53
C LYS A 134 -12.93 -19.61 -14.15
N LEU A 135 -12.86 -18.75 -15.16
CA LEU A 135 -12.85 -17.30 -14.97
C LEU A 135 -14.21 -16.83 -14.45
N LYS A 136 -14.20 -16.20 -13.28
CA LYS A 136 -15.33 -15.52 -12.65
C LYS A 136 -15.09 -14.01 -12.69
N GLN A 137 -16.18 -13.26 -12.66
CA GLN A 137 -16.15 -11.82 -12.53
C GLN A 137 -17.21 -11.37 -11.52
N THR A 138 -16.97 -10.23 -10.88
CA THR A 138 -17.97 -9.59 -10.03
C THR A 138 -19.29 -9.39 -10.79
N ASN A 139 -20.41 -9.71 -10.14
CA ASN A 139 -21.73 -9.47 -10.70
C ASN A 139 -21.92 -7.96 -10.96
N PRO A 140 -22.22 -7.52 -12.20
CA PRO A 140 -22.41 -6.10 -12.48
C PRO A 140 -23.51 -5.44 -11.64
N LEU A 141 -24.52 -6.20 -11.22
CA LEU A 141 -25.61 -5.72 -10.35
C LEU A 141 -25.17 -5.44 -8.91
N SER A 142 -23.97 -5.89 -8.52
CA SER A 142 -23.40 -5.61 -7.21
C SER A 142 -22.52 -4.36 -7.19
N PHE A 143 -22.25 -3.71 -8.32
CA PHE A 143 -21.41 -2.51 -8.33
C PHE A 143 -22.01 -1.37 -7.52
N PHE A 144 -21.15 -0.56 -6.90
CA PHE A 144 -21.51 0.59 -6.07
C PHE A 144 -22.33 0.26 -4.81
N LYS A 145 -22.42 -1.03 -4.44
CA LYS A 145 -23.12 -1.49 -3.22
C LYS A 145 -22.16 -1.86 -2.09
N MET A 146 -20.86 -1.65 -2.28
CA MET A 146 -19.84 -1.85 -1.24
C MET A 146 -20.11 -0.94 -0.04
N GLY A 147 -20.01 -1.51 1.17
CA GLY A 147 -20.35 -0.81 2.40
C GLY A 147 -21.86 -0.53 2.58
N THR A 148 -22.71 -1.01 1.67
CA THR A 148 -24.17 -0.89 1.77
C THR A 148 -24.77 -2.25 2.14
N GLY A 149 -25.73 -2.28 3.07
CA GLY A 149 -26.44 -3.49 3.47
C GLY A 149 -25.69 -4.35 4.51
N ASN A 150 -25.77 -5.68 4.37
CA ASN A 150 -25.36 -6.67 5.38
C ASN A 150 -23.87 -6.72 5.77
N ARG A 151 -22.96 -6.03 5.06
CA ARG A 151 -21.54 -5.99 5.43
C ARG A 151 -21.04 -4.56 5.51
N LEU A 152 -20.69 -4.14 6.72
CA LEU A 152 -20.04 -2.86 6.98
C LEU A 152 -18.52 -2.98 6.84
N PRO A 153 -17.83 -1.91 6.42
CA PRO A 153 -16.37 -1.89 6.35
C PRO A 153 -15.77 -1.99 7.75
N ILE A 154 -14.76 -2.86 7.90
CA ILE A 154 -13.95 -2.97 9.11
C ILE A 154 -12.58 -2.41 8.77
N ARG A 155 -12.31 -1.16 9.17
CA ARG A 155 -11.06 -0.44 8.87
C ARG A 155 -9.89 -0.98 9.69
N TRP A 156 -9.43 -2.19 9.38
CA TRP A 156 -8.38 -2.85 10.13
C TRP A 156 -6.96 -2.39 9.72
N PHE A 157 -6.81 -1.85 8.50
CA PHE A 157 -5.51 -1.46 7.95
C PHE A 157 -5.21 0.03 8.14
N ASP A 158 -6.02 0.91 7.52
CA ASP A 158 -5.78 2.37 7.46
C ASP A 158 -5.42 3.01 8.82
N PRO A 159 -6.17 2.79 9.92
CA PRO A 159 -5.89 3.47 11.18
C PRO A 159 -4.54 3.10 11.80
N VAL A 160 -4.06 1.88 11.54
CA VAL A 160 -2.74 1.43 12.01
C VAL A 160 -1.65 2.10 11.18
N ILE A 161 -1.81 2.17 9.86
CA ILE A 161 -0.84 2.85 8.99
C ILE A 161 -0.78 4.34 9.31
N ASP A 162 -1.93 5.03 9.38
CA ASP A 162 -2.00 6.46 9.67
C ASP A 162 -1.30 6.84 10.97
N LYS A 163 -1.50 6.02 12.01
CA LYS A 163 -0.85 6.22 13.31
C LYS A 163 0.68 6.08 13.23
N ASN A 164 1.19 5.19 12.39
CA ASN A 164 2.62 4.84 12.35
C ASN A 164 3.40 5.56 11.22
N LEU A 165 2.72 6.18 10.26
CA LEU A 165 3.33 6.87 9.13
C LEU A 165 4.21 8.06 9.56
N PRO A 166 3.84 8.88 10.57
CA PRO A 166 4.72 9.96 11.04
C PRO A 166 6.07 9.45 11.54
N ALA A 167 6.10 8.34 12.29
CA ALA A 167 7.34 7.76 12.78
C ALA A 167 8.26 7.29 11.64
N LEU A 168 7.69 6.77 10.55
CA LEU A 168 8.48 6.44 9.35
C LEU A 168 9.04 7.70 8.67
N ALA A 169 8.24 8.77 8.62
CA ALA A 169 8.68 10.05 8.06
C ALA A 169 9.84 10.64 8.87
N ASP A 170 9.80 10.56 10.20
CA ASP A 170 10.88 11.01 11.08
C ASP A 170 12.17 10.20 10.83
N LEU A 171 12.07 8.86 10.74
CA LEU A 171 13.21 7.99 10.40
C LEU A 171 13.86 8.37 9.06
N VAL A 172 13.04 8.67 8.06
CA VAL A 172 13.51 9.06 6.71
C VAL A 172 14.16 10.44 6.73
N ALA A 173 13.55 11.40 7.43
CA ALA A 173 14.08 12.75 7.55
C ALA A 173 15.40 12.79 8.34
N GLU A 174 15.53 11.99 9.41
CA GLU A 174 16.77 11.85 10.18
C GLU A 174 17.88 11.23 9.33
N TYR A 175 17.55 10.22 8.53
CA TYR A 175 18.50 9.59 7.63
C TYR A 175 18.94 10.54 6.50
N ALA A 176 18.00 11.27 5.88
CA ALA A 176 18.26 12.13 4.73
C ALA A 176 17.31 13.35 4.65
N ALA A 177 17.88 14.55 4.72
CA ALA A 177 17.13 15.81 4.66
C ALA A 177 16.40 16.08 3.32
N ASP A 178 16.74 15.37 2.25
CA ASP A 178 16.14 15.49 0.91
C ASP A 178 15.23 14.31 0.53
N MET A 179 15.04 13.33 1.44
CA MET A 179 14.10 12.24 1.22
C MET A 179 12.70 12.60 1.69
N GLN A 180 11.70 12.05 1.00
CA GLN A 180 10.30 12.23 1.28
C GLN A 180 9.61 10.86 1.29
N VAL A 181 8.60 10.73 2.14
CA VAL A 181 7.71 9.58 2.18
C VAL A 181 6.51 9.86 1.29
N ASP A 182 6.32 9.05 0.26
CA ASP A 182 5.11 9.04 -0.56
C ASP A 182 4.26 7.81 -0.20
N ALA A 183 3.13 8.05 0.45
CA ALA A 183 2.14 7.04 0.81
C ALA A 183 0.85 7.12 -0.05
N THR A 184 0.88 7.83 -1.18
CA THR A 184 -0.30 8.00 -2.06
C THR A 184 -0.81 6.69 -2.67
N LEU A 185 0.06 5.68 -2.75
CA LEU A 185 -0.29 4.33 -3.19
C LEU A 185 -0.95 3.51 -2.08
N ILE A 186 -1.02 4.00 -0.84
CA ILE A 186 -1.87 3.47 0.22
C ILE A 186 -3.18 4.26 0.25
N TYR A 187 -4.28 3.58 -0.08
CA TYR A 187 -5.62 4.18 -0.04
C TYR A 187 -6.17 4.24 1.38
N ILE A 188 -5.74 5.24 2.14
CA ILE A 188 -6.39 5.67 3.38
C ILE A 188 -7.65 6.47 3.00
N ASP A 189 -8.84 5.94 3.33
CA ASP A 189 -10.04 6.77 3.22
C ASP A 189 -10.03 7.76 4.39
N ARG A 190 -9.82 9.05 4.10
CA ARG A 190 -10.07 10.12 5.07
C ARG A 190 -11.58 10.30 5.18
N GLU A 191 -12.10 10.25 6.41
CA GLU A 191 -13.51 10.53 6.74
C GLU A 191 -13.94 11.94 6.27
#